data_AF-A0A9W7J8E4-F1
#
_entry.id   AF-A0A9W7J8E4-F1
#
_cell.length_a   1.000
_cell.length_b   1.000
_cell.length_c   1.000
_cell.angle_alpha   90.00
_cell.angle_beta   90.00
_cell.angle_gamma   90.00
#
_symmetry.space_group_name_H-M   'P 1'
#
loop_
_entity.id
_entity.type
_entity.pdbx_description
1 polymer ?
#
loop_
_entity_poly.entity_id
_entity_poly.type
_entity_poly.pdbx_seq_one_letter_code
_entity_poly.pdbx_strand_id
1 'polypeptide(L)'
;MENGAVNHEMETASTITIKGILNVLMQNVDENNCKRLISLGMGDPTVYSCFHTFHVAGEAVVEALQSDKFNGYSPTVGLPQTRRFPNPNYMPFSLLGA
;
A
#
# COMPACT_ATOMS: atom_id res chain seq x y z
N MET A 1 26.93 33.95 -30.87
CA MET A 1 25.81 33.04 -31.22
C MET A 1 25.31 32.48 -29.91
N GLU A 2 24.38 33.22 -29.34
CA GLU A 2 23.62 32.87 -28.14
C GLU A 2 22.56 31.86 -28.58
N ASN A 3 22.46 30.72 -27.92
CA ASN A 3 21.32 29.81 -28.09
C ASN A 3 20.91 29.32 -26.71
N GLY A 4 19.69 29.73 -26.35
CA GLY A 4 19.10 29.72 -25.03
C GLY A 4 19.10 28.35 -24.37
N ALA A 5 19.61 28.32 -23.15
CA ALA A 5 19.21 27.35 -22.16
C ALA A 5 17.73 27.62 -21.86
N VAL A 6 16.86 26.78 -22.41
CA VAL A 6 15.43 26.77 -22.11
C VAL A 6 15.29 26.32 -20.65
N ASN A 7 15.26 27.28 -19.73
CA ASN A 7 14.78 27.05 -18.39
C ASN A 7 13.32 26.65 -18.51
N HIS A 8 13.02 25.38 -18.32
CA HIS A 8 11.64 24.95 -18.13
C HIS A 8 11.25 25.36 -16.71
N GLU A 9 10.87 26.62 -16.58
CA GLU A 9 10.21 27.16 -15.41
C GLU A 9 8.95 26.32 -15.19
N MET A 10 9.00 25.42 -14.21
CA MET A 10 7.83 24.66 -13.77
C MET A 10 6.96 25.58 -12.91
N GLU A 11 6.42 26.62 -13.54
CA GLU A 11 5.36 27.46 -13.04
C GLU A 11 4.05 26.70 -13.23
N THR A 12 3.76 25.79 -12.31
CA THR A 12 2.39 25.60 -11.83
C THR A 12 2.47 25.17 -10.37
N ALA A 13 1.80 25.93 -9.51
CA ALA A 13 1.45 25.53 -8.15
C ALA A 13 0.42 24.37 -8.19
N SER A 14 0.80 23.28 -8.85
CA SER A 14 0.06 22.02 -8.90
C SER A 14 0.43 21.26 -7.65
N THR A 15 -0.56 20.90 -6.83
CA THR A 15 -0.42 20.08 -5.62
C THR A 15 0.66 19.01 -5.81
N ILE A 16 1.85 19.23 -5.25
CA ILE A 16 2.98 18.32 -5.41
C ILE A 16 2.63 17.06 -4.62
N THR A 17 2.24 15.99 -5.34
CA THR A 17 1.95 14.69 -4.73
C THR A 17 3.17 13.78 -4.83
N ILE A 18 3.38 12.95 -3.80
CA ILE A 18 4.43 11.92 -3.79
C ILE A 18 4.31 11.03 -5.04
N LYS A 19 3.07 10.66 -5.41
CA LYS A 19 2.79 9.86 -6.61
C LYS A 19 3.17 10.59 -7.91
N GLY A 20 2.94 11.90 -7.99
CA GLY A 20 3.31 12.71 -9.15
C GLY A 20 4.81 12.76 -9.36
N ILE A 21 5.58 13.04 -8.30
CA ILE A 21 7.05 13.04 -8.38
C ILE A 21 7.57 11.64 -8.74
N LEU A 22 7.05 10.58 -8.10
CA LEU A 22 7.45 9.21 -8.40
C LEU A 22 7.22 8.87 -9.88
N ASN A 23 6.07 9.25 -10.44
CA ASN A 23 5.76 9.01 -11.85
C ASN A 23 6.74 9.70 -12.81
N VAL A 24 7.10 10.96 -12.53
CA VAL A 24 8.12 11.68 -13.32
C VAL A 24 9.46 10.96 -13.23
N LEU A 25 9.88 10.52 -12.05
CA LEU A 25 11.11 9.76 -11.88
C LEU A 25 11.09 8.46 -12.69
N MET A 26 9.99 7.70 -12.66
CA MET A 26 9.84 6.46 -13.43
C MET A 26 9.93 6.69 -14.94
N GLN A 27 9.35 7.77 -15.46
CA GLN A 27 9.40 8.11 -16.89
C GLN A 27 10.80 8.47 -17.38
N ASN A 28 11.69 8.90 -16.48
CA ASN A 28 13.07 9.25 -16.79
C ASN A 28 14.07 8.10 -16.54
N VAL A 29 13.59 6.92 -16.13
CA VAL A 29 14.44 5.72 -15.99
C VAL A 29 14.70 5.15 -17.39
N ASP A 30 15.98 5.08 -17.76
CA ASP A 30 16.41 4.44 -19.00
C ASP A 30 16.33 2.91 -18.88
N GLU A 31 15.47 2.28 -19.67
CA GLU A 31 15.30 0.82 -19.72
C GLU A 31 16.55 0.09 -20.24
N ASN A 32 17.45 0.79 -20.94
CA ASN A 32 18.72 0.22 -21.43
C ASN A 32 19.81 0.22 -20.37
N ASN A 33 19.60 0.92 -19.25
CA ASN A 33 20.53 0.96 -18.15
C ASN A 33 20.33 -0.30 -17.28
N CYS A 34 21.35 -1.15 -17.18
CA CYS A 34 21.29 -2.42 -16.43
C CYS A 34 21.12 -2.25 -14.90
N LYS A 35 20.80 -1.06 -14.41
CA LYS A 35 20.61 -0.78 -12.99
C LYS A 35 19.20 -1.17 -12.56
N ARG A 36 19.13 -2.02 -11.55
CA ARG A 36 17.86 -2.39 -10.92
C ARG A 36 17.25 -1.19 -10.20
N LEU A 37 16.04 -0.81 -10.59
CA LEU A 37 15.26 0.19 -9.88
C LEU A 37 14.76 -0.37 -8.54
N ILE A 38 14.94 0.39 -7.46
CA ILE A 38 14.40 0.08 -6.13
C ILE A 38 13.41 1.20 -5.77
N SER A 39 12.13 0.87 -5.71
CA SER A 39 11.11 1.85 -5.32
C SER A 39 11.03 1.91 -3.80
N LEU A 40 11.34 3.06 -3.20
CA LEU A 40 11.21 3.30 -1.75
C LEU A 40 10.00 4.17 -1.39
N GLY A 41 9.28 4.66 -2.41
CA GLY A 41 8.11 5.53 -2.25
C GLY A 41 6.76 4.78 -2.28
N MET A 42 6.77 3.46 -2.48
CA MET A 42 5.53 2.67 -2.50
C MET A 42 5.10 2.32 -1.09
N GLY A 43 3.96 2.86 -0.67
CA GLY A 43 3.33 2.55 0.63
C GLY A 43 2.46 1.30 0.63
N ASP A 44 2.24 0.67 -0.53
CA ASP A 44 1.53 -0.59 -0.64
C ASP A 44 2.52 -1.77 -0.46
N PRO A 45 2.44 -2.53 0.64
CA PRO A 45 3.35 -3.64 0.89
C PRO A 45 3.15 -4.79 -0.11
N THR A 46 1.97 -4.94 -0.72
CA THR A 46 1.64 -6.07 -1.62
C THR A 46 2.42 -6.04 -2.94
N VAL A 47 3.01 -4.89 -3.28
CA VAL A 47 3.88 -4.71 -4.45
C VAL A 47 5.16 -5.55 -4.33
N TYR A 48 5.55 -5.92 -3.11
CA TYR A 48 6.73 -6.72 -2.85
C TYR A 48 6.34 -8.18 -2.63
N SER A 49 6.96 -9.09 -3.37
CA SER A 49 6.72 -10.54 -3.30
C SER A 49 7.07 -11.19 -1.96
N CYS A 50 7.61 -10.45 -0.99
CA CYS A 50 7.91 -10.95 0.35
C CYS A 50 6.81 -10.63 1.37
N PHE A 51 5.85 -9.75 1.05
CA PHE A 51 4.74 -9.41 1.94
C PHE A 51 3.51 -10.23 1.55
N HIS A 52 3.31 -11.35 2.24
CA HIS A 52 2.13 -12.19 2.08
C HIS A 52 1.16 -11.99 3.24
N THR A 53 -0.13 -12.07 2.94
CA THR A 53 -1.15 -12.16 3.99
C THR A 53 -0.91 -13.40 4.85
N PHE A 54 -1.21 -13.31 6.14
CA PHE A 54 -1.06 -14.44 7.05
C PHE A 54 -2.12 -15.52 6.74
N HIS A 55 -1.75 -16.81 6.80
CA HIS A 55 -2.65 -17.91 6.42
C HIS A 55 -4.01 -17.88 7.13
N VAL A 56 -4.04 -17.53 8.42
CA VAL A 56 -5.28 -17.40 9.22
C VAL A 56 -6.24 -16.38 8.62
N ALA A 57 -5.74 -15.29 8.02
CA ALA A 57 -6.60 -14.31 7.37
C ALA A 57 -7.28 -14.89 6.13
N GLY A 58 -6.56 -15.70 5.35
CA GLY A 58 -7.15 -16.42 4.21
C GLY A 58 -8.18 -17.46 4.64
N GLU A 59 -7.86 -18.27 5.64
CA GLU A 59 -8.77 -19.29 6.19
C GLU A 59 -10.04 -18.68 6.77
N ALA A 60 -9.93 -17.58 7.52
CA ALA A 60 -11.08 -16.88 8.09
C ALA A 60 -12.04 -16.35 7.01
N VAL A 61 -11.52 -15.90 5.86
CA VAL A 61 -12.35 -15.47 4.72
C VAL A 61 -13.09 -16.68 4.12
N VAL A 62 -12.39 -17.82 3.96
CA VAL A 62 -13.02 -19.05 3.46
C VAL A 62 -14.12 -19.53 4.41
N GLU A 63 -13.85 -19.56 5.72
CA GLU A 63 -14.84 -19.95 6.73
C GLU A 63 -16.05 -19.00 6.72
N ALA A 64 -15.82 -17.69 6.66
CA ALA A 64 -16.90 -16.71 6.61
C ALA A 64 -17.80 -16.93 5.38
N LEU A 65 -17.20 -17.18 4.21
CA LEU A 65 -17.94 -17.49 2.98
C LEU A 65 -18.72 -18.80 3.07
N GLN A 66 -18.09 -19.88 3.54
CA GLN A 66 -18.72 -21.19 3.67
C GLN A 66 -19.84 -21.21 4.73
N SER A 67 -19.78 -20.29 5.70
CA SER A 67 -20.76 -20.25 6.78
C SER A 67 -22.12 -19.69 6.35
N ASP A 68 -22.20 -18.94 5.25
CA ASP A 68 -23.38 -18.16 4.81
C ASP A 68 -23.97 -17.19 5.86
N LYS A 69 -23.29 -16.99 6.99
CA LYS A 69 -23.77 -16.19 8.13
C LYS A 69 -23.62 -14.68 7.92
N PHE A 70 -22.79 -14.28 6.97
CA PHE A 70 -22.35 -12.89 6.80
C PHE A 70 -22.82 -12.26 5.48
N ASN A 71 -23.80 -12.86 4.81
CA ASN A 71 -24.31 -12.41 3.51
C ASN A 71 -25.33 -11.26 3.61
N GLY A 72 -25.78 -10.91 4.82
CA GLY A 72 -26.75 -9.83 5.08
C GLY A 72 -26.10 -8.47 5.32
N TYR A 73 -26.92 -7.41 5.38
CA TYR A 73 -26.45 -6.08 5.73
C TYR A 73 -25.92 -6.04 7.17
N SER A 74 -24.70 -5.56 7.34
CA SER A 74 -24.13 -5.21 8.64
C SER A 74 -24.76 -3.90 9.16
N PRO A 75 -24.84 -3.70 10.49
CA PRO A 75 -25.08 -2.37 11.07
C PRO A 75 -24.08 -1.33 10.52
N THR A 76 -24.45 -0.05 10.52
CA THR A 76 -23.62 1.06 10.02
C THR A 76 -22.24 1.11 10.65
N VAL A 77 -22.13 0.68 11.92
CA VAL A 77 -20.89 0.66 12.69
C VAL A 77 -20.15 -0.69 12.59
N GLY A 78 -20.56 -1.60 11.71
CA GLY A 78 -20.01 -2.96 11.64
C GLY A 78 -20.65 -3.92 12.65
N LEU A 79 -20.38 -5.22 12.45
CA LEU A 79 -20.88 -6.29 13.32
C LEU A 79 -20.37 -6.13 14.77
N PRO A 80 -21.23 -6.25 15.79
CA PRO A 80 -20.82 -6.10 17.19
C PRO A 80 -19.67 -7.02 17.61
N GLN A 81 -19.61 -8.24 17.07
CA GLN A 81 -18.53 -9.21 17.32
C GLN A 81 -17.16 -8.72 16.82
N THR A 82 -17.11 -8.04 15.68
CA THR A 82 -15.89 -7.45 15.12
C THR A 82 -15.41 -6.27 15.97
N ARG A 83 -16.34 -5.46 16.50
CA ARG A 83 -16.00 -4.30 17.34
C ARG A 83 -15.65 -4.65 18.78
N ARG A 84 -16.30 -5.67 19.34
CA ARG A 84 -16.10 -6.05 20.74
C ARG A 84 -14.84 -6.85 20.96
N PHE A 85 -14.18 -7.33 19.90
CA PHE A 85 -13.02 -8.22 19.96
C PHE A 85 -11.95 -7.70 20.93
N PRO A 86 -11.83 -8.28 22.14
CA PRO A 86 -10.73 -8.01 23.04
C PRO A 86 -10.04 -9.36 23.20
N ASN A 87 -9.47 -9.92 22.14
CA ASN A 87 -8.66 -11.12 22.34
C ASN A 87 -7.24 -10.64 22.69
N PRO A 88 -6.83 -10.65 23.97
CA PRO A 88 -5.48 -10.26 24.36
C PRO A 88 -4.40 -11.15 23.74
N ASN A 89 -4.77 -12.27 23.11
CA ASN A 89 -3.84 -13.22 22.50
C ASN A 89 -3.62 -13.02 20.98
N TYR A 90 -4.22 -12.01 20.34
CA TYR A 90 -4.09 -11.72 18.91
C TYR A 90 -3.34 -10.41 18.60
N MET A 91 -2.45 -9.98 19.49
CA MET A 91 -1.35 -9.08 19.10
C MET A 91 -0.21 -9.98 18.61
N PRO A 92 0.33 -9.81 17.38
CA PRO A 92 1.54 -10.50 17.00
C PRO A 92 2.67 -10.12 17.98
N PHE A 93 3.17 -11.12 18.68
CA PHE A 93 4.40 -11.12 19.47
C PHE A 93 5.56 -10.59 18.61
N SER A 94 5.89 -9.30 18.66
CA SER A 94 7.21 -8.77 18.26
C SER A 94 7.45 -7.28 18.57
N LEU A 95 6.93 -6.74 19.67
CA LEU A 95 7.29 -5.36 20.09
C LEU A 95 7.52 -5.23 21.61
N LEU A 96 8.19 -6.23 22.18
CA LEU A 96 8.84 -6.10 23.49
C LEU A 96 10.22 -6.76 23.40
N GLY A 97 11.22 -5.97 23.01
CA GLY A 97 12.60 -6.43 22.84
C GLY A 97 13.41 -5.50 21.94
N ALA A 98 13.61 -4.27 22.41
CA ALA A 98 14.72 -3.40 22.04
C ALA A 98 15.18 -2.68 23.31
#